data_AF-A0A9R0X5P4-F1
#
_entry.id   AF-A0A9R0X5P4-F1
#
_cell.length_a   1.000
_cell.length_b   1.000
_cell.length_c   1.000
_cell.angle_alpha   90.00
_cell.angle_beta   90.00
_cell.angle_gamma   90.00
#
_symmetry.space_group_name_H-M   'P 1'
#
loop_
_entity.id
_entity.type
_entity.pdbx_description
1 polymer ?
#
loop_
_entity_poly.entity_id
_entity_poly.type
_entity_poly.pdbx_seq_one_letter_code
_entity_poly.pdbx_strand_id
1 'polypeptide(L)'
;MARSHIESGNIDAIIDASLDTGYDLQSVWKIAEVGIMCVKPKGAQRPTISEVLKEIQDAIAIEVQREAPQVQQLMSKRSMGSVSINTDNSVDLEQNASFDEMLMRPGLR
;
A
#
# COMPACT_ATOMS: atom_id res chain seq x y z
N MET A 1 -19.08 -9.78 -11.13
CA MET A 1 -18.08 -10.65 -11.79
C MET A 1 -16.73 -10.57 -11.08
N ALA A 2 -16.17 -9.39 -10.79
CA ALA A 2 -14.88 -9.30 -10.08
C ALA A 2 -14.82 -10.09 -8.75
N ARG A 3 -15.87 -9.97 -7.91
CA ARG A 3 -15.93 -10.67 -6.62
C ARG A 3 -15.81 -12.20 -6.72
N SER A 4 -16.49 -12.83 -7.68
CA SER A 4 -16.43 -14.29 -7.85
C SER A 4 -15.06 -14.75 -8.35
N HIS A 5 -14.40 -13.94 -9.19
CA HIS A 5 -13.04 -14.22 -9.65
C HIS A 5 -12.05 -14.21 -8.48
N ILE A 6 -12.13 -13.21 -7.60
CA ILE A 6 -11.31 -13.11 -6.38
C ILE A 6 -11.60 -14.29 -5.43
N GLU A 7 -12.87 -14.59 -5.15
CA GLU A 7 -13.26 -15.72 -4.27
C GLU A 7 -12.80 -17.09 -4.82
N SER A 8 -12.64 -17.22 -6.15
CA SER A 8 -12.10 -18.41 -6.82
C SER A 8 -10.57 -18.44 -6.95
N GLY A 9 -9.87 -17.39 -6.53
CA GLY A 9 -8.41 -17.25 -6.70
C GLY A 9 -7.98 -16.86 -8.11
N ASN A 10 -8.91 -16.60 -9.04
CA ASN A 10 -8.61 -16.17 -10.41
C ASN A 10 -8.44 -14.65 -10.46
N ILE A 11 -7.36 -14.16 -9.86
CA ILE A 11 -7.08 -12.73 -9.77
C ILE A 11 -6.75 -12.14 -11.16
N ASP A 12 -6.13 -12.90 -12.06
CA ASP A 12 -5.77 -12.42 -13.40
C ASP A 12 -7.00 -11.97 -14.22
N ALA A 13 -8.15 -12.61 -13.99
CA ALA A 13 -9.39 -12.27 -14.68
C ALA A 13 -9.99 -10.89 -14.31
N ILE A 14 -9.45 -10.22 -13.30
CA ILE A 14 -9.91 -8.88 -12.87
C ILE A 14 -8.89 -7.77 -13.14
N ILE A 15 -7.71 -8.13 -13.63
CA ILE A 15 -6.64 -7.17 -13.92
C ILE A 15 -6.97 -6.46 -15.22
N ASP A 16 -6.81 -5.13 -15.22
CA ASP A 16 -6.99 -4.33 -16.43
C ASP A 16 -5.96 -4.77 -17.48
N ALA A 17 -6.43 -5.16 -18.68
CA ALA A 17 -5.55 -5.65 -19.75
C ALA A 17 -4.56 -4.60 -20.27
N SER A 18 -4.75 -3.32 -19.94
CA SER A 18 -3.79 -2.25 -20.23
C SER A 18 -2.63 -2.18 -19.24
N LEU A 19 -2.76 -2.81 -18.07
CA LEU A 19 -1.65 -3.06 -17.18
C LEU A 19 -0.81 -4.18 -17.79
N ASP A 20 0.35 -3.83 -18.34
CA ASP A 20 1.37 -4.79 -18.78
C ASP A 20 1.91 -5.61 -17.58
N THR A 21 3.01 -6.35 -17.71
CA THR A 21 3.65 -7.12 -16.62
C THR A 21 4.31 -6.24 -15.53
N GLY A 22 3.80 -5.04 -15.28
CA GLY A 22 4.34 -4.02 -14.38
C GLY A 22 3.89 -4.15 -12.93
N TYR A 23 3.24 -5.23 -12.53
CA TYR A 23 2.70 -5.42 -11.18
C TYR A 23 3.11 -6.76 -10.56
N ASP A 24 3.07 -6.82 -9.23
CA ASP A 24 3.14 -8.00 -8.42
C ASP A 24 1.73 -8.54 -8.11
N LEU A 25 1.55 -9.85 -8.21
CA LEU A 25 0.24 -10.47 -7.97
C LEU A 25 -0.25 -10.29 -6.53
N GLN A 26 0.66 -10.24 -5.55
CA GLN A 26 0.32 -10.05 -4.14
C GLN A 26 -0.16 -8.63 -3.87
N SER A 27 0.41 -7.62 -4.53
CA SER A 27 -0.08 -6.24 -4.40
C SER A 27 -1.51 -6.13 -4.92
N VAL A 28 -1.78 -6.72 -6.10
CA VAL A 28 -3.10 -6.73 -6.74
C VAL A 28 -4.11 -7.45 -5.86
N TRP A 29 -3.76 -8.61 -5.30
CA TRP A 29 -4.61 -9.35 -4.39
C TRP A 29 -5.03 -8.49 -3.18
N LYS A 30 -4.07 -7.78 -2.59
CA LYS A 30 -4.30 -6.91 -1.43
C LYS A 30 -5.30 -5.80 -1.74
N ILE A 31 -5.13 -5.12 -2.88
CA ILE A 31 -6.04 -4.09 -3.35
C ILE A 31 -7.44 -4.66 -3.67
N ALA A 32 -7.49 -5.84 -4.30
CA ALA A 32 -8.74 -6.50 -4.65
C ALA A 32 -9.57 -6.89 -3.40
N GLU A 33 -8.91 -7.39 -2.35
CA GLU A 33 -9.54 -7.76 -1.09
C GLU A 33 -10.14 -6.55 -0.38
N VAL A 34 -9.36 -5.48 -0.19
CA VAL A 34 -9.87 -4.25 0.44
C VAL A 34 -10.97 -3.59 -0.41
N GLY A 35 -10.86 -3.65 -1.74
CA GLY A 35 -11.87 -3.16 -2.67
C GLY A 35 -13.23 -3.84 -2.50
N ILE A 36 -13.26 -5.18 -2.35
CA ILE A 36 -14.50 -5.91 -2.05
C ILE A 36 -15.11 -5.46 -0.72
N MET A 37 -14.27 -5.22 0.29
CA MET A 37 -14.71 -4.81 1.62
C MET A 37 -15.31 -3.39 1.62
N CYS A 38 -14.74 -2.47 0.86
CA CYS A 38 -15.24 -1.10 0.70
C CYS A 38 -16.66 -1.02 0.13
N VAL A 39 -17.08 -2.00 -0.68
CA VAL A 39 -18.40 -1.99 -1.35
C VAL A 39 -19.44 -2.88 -0.67
N LYS A 40 -19.23 -3.28 0.59
CA LYS A 40 -20.22 -4.06 1.34
C LYS A 40 -21.56 -3.30 1.45
N PRO A 41 -22.71 -4.00 1.38
CA PRO A 41 -24.02 -3.34 1.42
C PRO A 41 -24.26 -2.53 2.69
N LYS A 42 -23.74 -3.00 3.83
CA LYS A 42 -23.87 -2.34 5.13
C LYS A 42 -22.63 -1.50 5.40
N GLY A 43 -22.80 -0.21 5.67
CA GLY A 43 -21.71 0.72 5.98
C GLY A 43 -20.83 0.26 7.15
N ALA A 44 -21.43 -0.29 8.19
CA ALA A 44 -20.71 -0.84 9.36
C ALA A 44 -19.83 -2.06 9.06
N GLN A 45 -19.92 -2.65 7.86
CA GLN A 45 -19.06 -3.75 7.42
C GLN A 45 -17.95 -3.27 6.45
N ARG A 46 -17.97 -1.99 6.08
CA ARG A 46 -16.93 -1.38 5.27
C ARG A 46 -15.77 -1.00 6.20
N PRO A 47 -14.53 -1.14 5.73
CA PRO A 47 -13.37 -0.69 6.50
C PRO A 47 -13.41 0.83 6.69
N THR A 48 -12.78 1.28 7.75
CA THR A 48 -12.44 2.69 7.97
C THR A 48 -11.42 3.14 6.92
N ILE A 49 -11.36 4.44 6.64
CA ILE A 49 -10.40 4.97 5.67
C ILE A 49 -8.94 4.68 6.08
N SER A 50 -8.65 4.61 7.39
CA SER A 50 -7.33 4.27 7.91
C SER A 50 -6.94 2.82 7.63
N GLU A 51 -7.89 1.89 7.75
CA GLU A 51 -7.68 0.48 7.37
C GLU A 51 -7.44 0.36 5.85
N VAL A 52 -8.21 1.10 5.03
CA VAL A 52 -7.99 1.15 3.58
C VAL A 52 -6.61 1.69 3.24
N LEU A 53 -6.17 2.76 3.90
CA LEU A 53 -4.85 3.36 3.68
C LEU A 53 -3.73 2.37 3.99
N LYS A 54 -3.85 1.62 5.08
CA LYS A 54 -2.88 0.59 5.47
C LYS A 54 -2.74 -0.50 4.38
N GLU A 55 -3.85 -1.02 3.87
CA GLU A 55 -3.82 -2.04 2.81
C GLU A 55 -3.17 -1.51 1.52
N ILE A 56 -3.43 -0.24 1.18
CA ILE A 56 -2.79 0.42 0.03
C ILE A 56 -1.28 0.58 0.26
N GLN A 57 -0.86 1.03 1.44
CA GLN A 57 0.56 1.20 1.78
C GLN A 57 1.31 -0.13 1.71
N ASP A 58 0.71 -1.20 2.21
CA ASP A 58 1.32 -2.52 2.14
C ASP A 58 1.40 -3.05 0.70
N ALA A 59 0.38 -2.80 -0.14
CA ALA A 59 0.44 -3.14 -1.56
C ALA A 59 1.58 -2.40 -2.29
N ILE A 60 1.77 -1.11 -1.97
CA ILE A 60 2.88 -0.31 -2.50
C ILE A 60 4.23 -0.86 -2.02
N ALA A 61 4.34 -1.26 -0.75
CA ALA A 61 5.58 -1.82 -0.21
C ALA A 61 6.01 -3.10 -0.95
N ILE A 62 5.05 -3.94 -1.36
CA ILE A 62 5.29 -5.13 -2.19
C ILE A 62 5.88 -4.73 -3.54
N GLU A 63 5.30 -3.73 -4.22
CA GLU A 63 5.81 -3.26 -5.52
C GLU A 63 7.20 -2.62 -5.42
N VAL A 64 7.43 -1.81 -4.38
CA VAL A 64 8.75 -1.20 -4.15
C VAL A 64 9.82 -2.27 -3.93
N GLN A 65 9.48 -3.36 -3.22
CA GLN A 65 10.40 -4.47 -3.03
C GLN A 65 10.65 -5.25 -4.34
N ARG A 66 9.66 -5.32 -5.23
CA ARG A 66 9.80 -5.92 -6.57
C ARG A 66 10.77 -5.11 -7.46
N GLU A 67 10.74 -3.79 -7.38
CA GLU A 67 11.59 -2.90 -8.18
C GLU A 67 13.00 -2.70 -7.61
N ALA A 68 13.21 -2.96 -6.31
CA ALA A 68 14.50 -2.83 -5.67
C ALA A 68 15.38 -4.08 -5.93
N PRO A 69 16.54 -3.96 -6.63
CA PRO A 69 17.57 -4.99 -6.52
C PRO A 69 18.02 -5.08 -5.05
N GLN A 70 18.27 -6.29 -4.55
CA GLN A 70 18.65 -6.59 -3.16
C GLN A 70 19.85 -5.74 -2.65
N VAL A 71 19.58 -4.53 -2.14
CA VAL A 71 20.54 -3.70 -1.38
C VAL A 71 20.01 -3.48 0.04
N GLN A 72 19.54 -4.55 0.69
CA GLN A 72 19.10 -4.51 2.09
C GLN A 72 20.25 -4.46 3.11
N GLN A 73 21.48 -4.11 2.69
CA GLN A 73 22.61 -3.90 3.60
C GLN A 73 23.20 -2.49 3.50
N LEU A 74 22.37 -1.45 3.46
CA LEU A 74 22.81 -0.10 3.84
C LEU A 74 21.72 0.73 4.51
N MET A 75 20.99 0.14 5.46
CA MET A 75 20.14 0.91 6.40
C MET A 75 20.68 0.83 7.84
N SER A 76 21.89 0.27 8.04
CA SER A 76 22.51 0.18 9.38
C SER A 76 23.35 1.40 9.78
N LYS A 77 23.32 2.52 9.02
CA LYS A 77 24.16 3.70 9.31
C LYS A 77 23.46 5.03 9.06
N ARG A 78 22.41 5.31 9.83
CA ARG A 78 22.17 6.67 10.35
C ARG A 78 21.86 6.57 11.83
N SER A 79 22.94 6.42 12.61
CA SER A 79 22.98 6.85 14.01
C SER A 79 22.56 8.31 14.06
N MET A 80 21.56 8.66 14.88
CA MET A 80 21.46 9.95 15.56
C MET A 80 20.43 9.88 16.69
N GLY A 81 20.93 10.03 17.92
CA GLY A 81 20.30 10.75 19.02
C GLY A 81 19.10 10.09 19.71
N SER A 82 19.29 9.66 20.96
CA SER A 82 18.19 9.44 21.89
C SER A 82 17.41 10.74 22.10
N VAL A 83 16.14 10.77 21.69
CA VAL A 83 15.19 11.80 22.12
C VAL A 83 14.25 11.15 23.12
N SER A 84 14.41 11.51 24.39
CA SER A 84 13.45 11.16 25.44
C SER A 84 12.20 12.03 25.24
N ILE A 85 11.07 11.40 24.97
CA ILE A 85 9.77 12.07 24.87
C ILE A 85 8.86 11.49 25.94
N ASN A 86 8.38 12.34 26.83
CA ASN A 86 7.49 11.98 27.92
C ASN A 86 6.11 11.61 27.36
N THR A 87 5.50 10.57 27.91
CA THR A 87 4.17 10.07 27.58
C THR A 87 3.06 11.06 27.93
N ASP A 88 2.35 11.55 26.91
CA ASP A 88 0.91 11.75 26.97
C ASP A 88 0.30 11.66 25.55
N ASN A 89 -0.19 10.46 25.24
CA ASN A 89 -1.12 10.06 24.18
C ASN A 89 -1.14 10.88 22.86
N SER A 90 -0.13 10.68 21.99
CA SER A 90 -0.15 11.07 20.56
C SER A 90 -0.28 9.82 19.68
N VAL A 91 -1.30 9.78 18.82
CA VAL A 91 -1.34 8.82 17.70
C VAL A 91 -0.60 9.46 16.53
N ASP A 92 0.69 9.16 16.41
CA ASP A 92 1.52 9.69 15.32
C ASP A 92 1.06 9.14 13.97
N LEU A 93 0.49 10.06 13.17
CA LEU A 93 0.15 9.88 11.77
C LEU A 93 1.35 10.28 10.90
N GLU A 94 2.50 9.64 11.06
CA GLU A 94 3.69 9.97 10.25
C GLU A 94 4.28 8.75 9.55
N GLN A 95 3.58 8.32 8.51
CA GLN A 95 4.19 7.66 7.35
C GLN A 95 3.77 8.34 6.02
N ASN A 96 3.30 9.59 6.07
CA ASN A 96 2.80 10.32 4.90
C ASN A 96 3.90 11.06 4.11
N ALA A 97 5.13 11.16 4.65
CA ALA A 97 6.17 12.01 4.07
C ALA A 97 6.75 11.50 2.75
N SER A 98 6.65 10.19 2.45
CA SER A 98 7.26 9.62 1.24
C SER A 98 6.44 9.84 -0.03
N PHE A 99 5.13 10.09 0.07
CA PHE A 99 4.26 10.24 -1.11
C PHE A 99 4.24 11.69 -1.62
N ASP A 100 4.35 12.66 -0.72
CA ASP A 100 4.35 14.09 -1.05
C ASP A 100 5.56 14.48 -1.92
N GLU A 101 6.71 13.83 -1.73
CA GLU A 101 7.93 14.06 -2.52
C GLU A 101 7.74 13.68 -4.01
N MET A 102 6.85 12.73 -4.30
CA MET A 102 6.60 12.28 -5.68
C MET A 102 5.76 13.28 -6.49
N LEU A 103 4.88 14.06 -5.84
CA LEU A 103 4.02 15.06 -6.48
C LEU A 103 4.74 16.36 -6.83
N MET A 104 5.90 16.61 -6.22
CA MET A 104 6.70 17.83 -6.47
C MET A 104 7.70 17.69 -7.62
N ARG A 105 7.79 16.54 -8.30
CA ARG A 105 8.73 16.35 -9.42
C ARG A 105 8.20 17.04 -10.68
N PRO A 106 8.81 18.14 -11.16
CA PRO A 106 8.38 18.77 -12.41
C PRO A 106 8.97 17.97 -13.57
N GLY A 107 8.14 17.32 -14.40
CA GLY A 107 8.63 16.84 -15.70
C GLY A 107 8.00 15.60 -16.35
N LEU A 108 6.68 15.41 -16.32
CA LEU A 108 6.04 14.58 -17.35
C LEU A 108 4.88 15.38 -17.96
N ARG A 109 5.16 15.89 -19.16
CA ARG A 109 4.26 16.65 -20.03
C ARG A 109 3.82 15.73 -21.17
#